data_AF-A0A349GAJ0-F1
#
_entry.id   AF-A0A349GAJ0-F1
#
_cell.length_a   1.000
_cell.length_b   1.000
_cell.length_c   1.000
_cell.angle_alpha   90.00
_cell.angle_beta   90.00
_cell.angle_gamma   90.00
#
_symmetry.space_group_name_H-M   'P 1'
#
loop_
_entity.id
_entity.type
_entity.pdbx_description
1 polymer ?
#
loop_
_entity_poly.entity_id
_entity_poly.type
_entity_poly.pdbx_seq_one_letter_code
_entity_poly.pdbx_strand_id
1 'polypeptide(L)'
;MSIELLEDLYDKLYEFAVRPEYNESLIRAEKKFILNEDQTDTDGFAEWFIFNYVDPNTEQRLINLFNAKEASSAHLDAIKRSKRCLYEVRKEHEKTALKDLFSGEDYMIDHINLGNDQIVSARIVHFEHHNYIVGDLFEMEMQYKDSIKKYLLDQYNQYVTAFGLTTLDDFFDYNAHLIYKVMGIINTVSEENAYDDALMLYQTTYAFKCAQDALYDQLMTLKSPVYADEDDEPILRVMNDDTIIAEIEITNGMFYVLCNDEKHSEVMLALMKPLLNEEIVFVKSETLTLEDIL
;
A
#
# COMPACT_ATOMS: atom_id res chain seq x y z
N MET A 1 -17.41 -13.92 25.05
CA MET A 1 -18.13 -15.07 24.46
C MET A 1 -18.36 -14.92 22.97
N SER A 2 -18.98 -13.85 22.44
CA SER A 2 -19.12 -13.66 20.99
C SER A 2 -17.78 -13.45 20.28
N ILE A 3 -16.90 -12.61 20.83
CA ILE A 3 -15.58 -12.36 20.23
C ILE A 3 -14.66 -13.59 20.20
N GLU A 4 -14.58 -14.36 21.30
CA GLU A 4 -13.73 -15.56 21.37
C GLU A 4 -14.11 -16.61 20.30
N LEU A 5 -15.41 -16.72 19.99
CA LEU A 5 -15.89 -17.59 18.91
C LEU A 5 -15.59 -17.04 17.51
N LEU A 6 -15.59 -15.72 17.35
CA LEU A 6 -15.16 -15.08 16.10
C LEU A 6 -13.67 -15.29 15.88
N GLU A 7 -12.83 -15.12 16.91
CA GLU A 7 -11.39 -15.37 16.88
C GLU A 7 -11.07 -16.85 16.59
N ASP A 8 -11.72 -17.80 17.28
CA ASP A 8 -11.54 -19.25 17.01
C ASP A 8 -11.93 -19.64 15.57
N LEU A 9 -12.95 -19.01 15.00
CA LEU A 9 -13.30 -19.21 13.59
C LEU A 9 -12.27 -18.60 12.64
N TYR A 10 -11.71 -17.45 13.02
CA TYR A 10 -10.69 -16.76 12.27
C TYR A 10 -9.38 -17.57 12.21
N ASP A 11 -8.95 -18.15 13.33
CA ASP A 11 -7.80 -19.06 13.40
C ASP A 11 -8.01 -20.31 12.53
N LYS A 12 -9.20 -20.90 12.59
CA LYS A 12 -9.55 -22.06 11.73
C LYS A 12 -9.55 -21.73 10.24
N LEU A 13 -9.80 -20.47 9.87
CA LEU A 13 -9.70 -20.03 8.48
C LEU A 13 -8.25 -20.00 8.01
N TYR A 14 -7.32 -19.54 8.84
CA TYR A 14 -5.89 -19.63 8.53
C TYR A 14 -5.43 -21.07 8.41
N GLU A 15 -5.81 -21.95 9.34
CA GLU A 15 -5.51 -23.39 9.23
C GLU A 15 -6.10 -24.03 7.97
N PHE A 16 -7.29 -23.58 7.55
CA PHE A 16 -7.94 -24.04 6.33
C PHE A 16 -7.19 -23.56 5.08
N ALA A 17 -6.69 -22.33 5.07
CA ALA A 17 -6.00 -21.71 3.95
C ALA A 17 -4.68 -22.40 3.58
N VAL A 18 -3.98 -22.96 4.57
CA VAL A 18 -2.68 -23.63 4.36
C VAL A 18 -2.80 -25.13 4.09
N ARG A 19 -4.02 -25.66 3.88
CA ARG A 19 -4.20 -27.09 3.56
C ARG A 19 -3.58 -27.44 2.21
N PRO A 20 -3.03 -28.66 2.04
CA PRO A 20 -2.36 -29.06 0.80
C PRO A 20 -3.21 -28.91 -0.46
N GLU A 21 -4.53 -29.05 -0.35
CA GLU A 21 -5.47 -28.87 -1.46
C GLU A 21 -5.51 -27.44 -2.03
N TYR A 22 -5.08 -26.43 -1.28
CA TYR A 22 -5.05 -25.02 -1.71
C TYR A 22 -3.66 -24.52 -2.07
N ASN A 23 -2.63 -25.38 -2.07
CA ASN A 23 -1.24 -24.97 -2.26
C ASN A 23 -1.01 -24.26 -3.61
N GLU A 24 -1.62 -24.73 -4.69
CA GLU A 24 -1.51 -24.04 -5.98
C GLU A 24 -2.16 -22.65 -5.96
N SER A 25 -3.28 -22.53 -5.25
CA SER A 25 -4.02 -21.27 -5.13
C SER A 25 -3.25 -20.28 -4.27
N LEU A 26 -2.57 -20.77 -3.21
CA LEU A 26 -1.66 -19.99 -2.39
C LEU A 26 -0.51 -19.41 -3.23
N ILE A 27 0.18 -20.24 -4.03
CA ILE A 27 1.29 -19.79 -4.90
C ILE A 27 0.83 -18.74 -5.93
N ARG A 28 -0.36 -18.93 -6.53
CA ARG A 28 -0.93 -17.96 -7.47
C ARG A 28 -1.34 -16.67 -6.78
N ALA A 29 -1.93 -16.77 -5.60
CA ALA A 29 -2.35 -15.64 -4.80
C ALA A 29 -1.14 -14.81 -4.35
N GLU A 30 -0.09 -15.47 -3.87
CA GLU A 30 1.17 -14.85 -3.45
C GLU A 30 1.80 -14.04 -4.59
N LYS A 31 1.92 -14.60 -5.79
CA LYS A 31 2.41 -13.87 -6.97
C LYS A 31 1.56 -12.67 -7.38
N LYS A 32 0.27 -12.69 -7.06
CA LYS A 32 -0.65 -11.58 -7.35
C LYS A 32 -0.65 -10.55 -6.22
N PHE A 33 -0.35 -10.98 -5.01
CA PHE A 33 -0.33 -10.14 -3.82
C PHE A 33 0.98 -9.42 -3.66
N ILE A 34 2.12 -10.09 -3.89
CA ILE A 34 3.45 -9.50 -3.82
C ILE A 34 3.51 -8.31 -4.77
N LEU A 35 3.84 -7.15 -4.20
CA LEU A 35 3.91 -5.88 -4.91
C LEU A 35 5.35 -5.44 -5.17
N ASN A 36 6.31 -6.00 -4.43
CA ASN A 36 7.74 -5.70 -4.54
C ASN A 36 8.51 -6.89 -5.13
N GLU A 37 9.51 -6.61 -5.96
CA GLU A 37 10.28 -7.63 -6.67
C GLU A 37 11.11 -8.54 -5.75
N ASP A 38 11.41 -8.05 -4.54
CA ASP A 38 12.14 -8.79 -3.51
C ASP A 38 11.26 -9.83 -2.77
N GLN A 39 9.96 -9.85 -3.04
CA GLN A 39 8.97 -10.76 -2.44
C GLN A 39 8.84 -10.62 -0.91
N THR A 40 9.26 -9.51 -0.32
CA THR A 40 9.30 -9.35 1.15
C THR A 40 8.00 -8.83 1.74
N ASP A 41 7.19 -8.10 0.97
CA ASP A 41 5.91 -7.54 1.43
C ASP A 41 4.80 -8.60 1.39
N THR A 42 4.64 -9.31 2.51
CA THR A 42 3.60 -10.33 2.72
C THR A 42 2.64 -9.97 3.85
N ASP A 43 2.72 -8.75 4.39
CA ASP A 43 1.88 -8.32 5.49
C ASP A 43 0.41 -8.28 5.09
N GLY A 44 -0.42 -9.02 5.83
CA GLY A 44 -1.83 -9.16 5.52
C GLY A 44 -2.15 -10.05 4.30
N PHE A 45 -1.15 -10.69 3.69
CA PHE A 45 -1.35 -11.64 2.58
C PHE A 45 -2.35 -12.74 2.95
N ALA A 46 -2.16 -13.35 4.12
CA ALA A 46 -2.96 -14.50 4.54
C ALA A 46 -4.44 -14.12 4.69
N GLU A 47 -4.74 -12.93 5.23
CA GLU A 47 -6.10 -12.44 5.31
C GLU A 47 -6.66 -12.10 3.91
N TRP A 48 -5.90 -11.39 3.08
CA TRP A 48 -6.32 -11.09 1.71
C TRP A 48 -6.63 -12.36 0.91
N PHE A 49 -5.81 -13.40 1.06
CA PHE A 49 -6.01 -14.69 0.41
C PHE A 49 -7.32 -15.36 0.84
N ILE A 50 -7.67 -15.27 2.13
CA ILE A 50 -8.91 -15.85 2.66
C ILE A 50 -10.14 -15.09 2.14
N PHE A 51 -10.12 -13.76 2.22
CA PHE A 51 -11.33 -12.93 2.09
C PHE A 51 -11.53 -12.27 0.73
N ASN A 52 -10.47 -12.11 -0.07
CA ASN A 52 -10.51 -11.26 -1.27
C ASN A 52 -10.00 -11.98 -2.52
N TYR A 53 -9.05 -12.91 -2.40
CA TYR A 53 -8.59 -13.70 -3.54
C TYR A 53 -9.70 -14.61 -4.08
N VAL A 54 -10.00 -14.47 -5.38
CA VAL A 54 -10.91 -15.35 -6.11
C VAL A 54 -10.07 -16.36 -6.87
N ASP A 55 -10.21 -17.64 -6.52
CA ASP A 55 -9.48 -18.71 -7.18
C ASP A 55 -9.99 -18.90 -8.62
N PRO A 56 -9.13 -18.80 -9.65
CA PRO A 56 -9.56 -18.98 -11.03
C PRO A 56 -10.11 -20.38 -11.35
N ASN A 57 -9.78 -21.40 -10.54
CA ASN A 57 -10.26 -22.76 -10.75
C ASN A 57 -11.68 -22.98 -10.20
N THR A 58 -12.03 -22.32 -9.09
CA THR A 58 -13.33 -22.50 -8.42
C THR A 58 -14.27 -21.32 -8.62
N GLU A 59 -13.75 -20.18 -9.09
CA GLU A 59 -14.43 -18.88 -9.18
C GLU A 59 -14.99 -18.42 -7.82
N GLN A 60 -14.40 -18.90 -6.72
CA GLN A 60 -14.84 -18.61 -5.36
C GLN A 60 -13.68 -18.10 -4.50
N ARG A 61 -14.04 -17.29 -3.50
CA ARG A 61 -13.14 -16.92 -2.41
C ARG A 61 -13.00 -18.08 -1.43
N LEU A 62 -11.83 -18.21 -0.82
CA LEU A 62 -11.56 -19.31 0.09
C LEU A 62 -12.51 -19.31 1.31
N ILE A 63 -12.87 -18.14 1.84
CA ILE A 63 -13.87 -18.00 2.92
C ILE A 63 -15.23 -18.65 2.57
N ASN A 64 -15.61 -18.68 1.28
CA ASN A 64 -16.87 -19.28 0.85
C ASN A 64 -16.83 -20.81 0.79
N LEU A 65 -15.63 -21.38 0.64
CA LEU A 65 -15.38 -22.82 0.67
C LEU A 65 -15.31 -23.37 2.11
N PHE A 66 -15.05 -22.50 3.08
CA PHE A 66 -15.01 -22.88 4.49
C PHE A 66 -16.41 -23.21 5.02
N ASN A 67 -16.53 -24.38 5.65
CA ASN A 67 -17.77 -24.86 6.26
C ASN A 67 -17.54 -25.24 7.73
N ALA A 68 -18.17 -24.50 8.64
CA ALA A 68 -18.05 -24.70 10.08
C ALA A 68 -19.33 -25.36 10.62
N LYS A 69 -19.18 -26.43 11.41
CA LYS A 69 -20.33 -27.25 11.89
C LYS A 69 -21.23 -26.47 12.87
N GLU A 70 -22.42 -26.13 12.38
CA GLU A 70 -23.71 -25.71 12.99
C GLU A 70 -23.77 -24.61 14.09
N ALA A 71 -22.90 -24.55 15.10
CA ALA A 71 -22.89 -23.41 16.05
C ALA A 71 -22.22 -22.15 15.46
N SER A 72 -21.37 -22.38 14.47
CA SER A 72 -20.54 -21.41 13.78
C SER A 72 -21.18 -20.84 12.51
N SER A 73 -22.40 -21.22 12.15
CA SER A 73 -23.04 -20.75 10.91
C SER A 73 -23.28 -19.23 10.90
N ALA A 74 -23.95 -18.68 11.93
CA ALA A 74 -24.24 -17.25 12.00
C ALA A 74 -22.98 -16.39 12.19
N HIS A 75 -22.02 -16.86 12.98
CA HIS A 75 -20.72 -16.21 13.16
C HIS A 75 -19.90 -16.22 11.87
N LEU A 76 -19.84 -17.36 11.18
CA LEU A 76 -19.18 -17.50 9.88
C LEU A 76 -19.85 -16.62 8.83
N ASP A 77 -21.18 -16.54 8.81
CA ASP A 77 -21.91 -15.65 7.92
C ASP A 77 -21.61 -14.17 8.20
N ALA A 78 -21.43 -13.80 9.47
CA ALA A 78 -21.01 -12.46 9.84
C ALA A 78 -19.56 -12.18 9.39
N ILE A 79 -18.64 -13.13 9.58
CA ILE A 79 -17.26 -13.06 9.09
C ILE A 79 -17.22 -12.96 7.55
N LYS A 80 -18.04 -13.73 6.84
CA LYS A 80 -18.16 -13.69 5.36
C LYS A 80 -18.58 -12.32 4.82
N ARG A 81 -19.41 -11.59 5.57
CA ARG A 81 -19.90 -10.25 5.20
C ARG A 81 -18.98 -9.12 5.67
N SER A 82 -18.00 -9.42 6.51
CA SER A 82 -17.06 -8.43 7.02
C SER A 82 -16.18 -7.88 5.89
N LYS A 83 -15.69 -6.66 6.10
CA LYS A 83 -14.75 -6.01 5.19
C LYS A 83 -13.61 -5.41 5.99
N ARG A 84 -12.42 -5.41 5.41
CA ARG A 84 -11.30 -4.59 5.89
C ARG A 84 -11.44 -3.20 5.31
N CYS A 85 -11.29 -2.18 6.14
CA CYS A 85 -11.31 -0.78 5.75
C CYS A 85 -10.34 0.01 6.63
N LEU A 86 -10.23 1.32 6.36
CA LEU A 86 -9.46 2.27 7.14
C LEU A 86 -10.41 3.13 7.98
N TYR A 87 -10.06 3.29 9.25
CA TYR A 87 -10.88 3.99 10.22
C TYR A 87 -10.09 5.05 10.97
N GLU A 88 -10.66 6.22 11.14
CA GLU A 88 -10.21 7.22 12.11
C GLU A 88 -10.63 6.78 13.51
N VAL A 89 -9.67 6.64 14.43
CA VAL A 89 -9.97 6.31 15.83
C VAL A 89 -10.38 7.56 16.59
N ARG A 90 -11.56 7.50 17.20
CA ARG A 90 -12.11 8.54 18.08
C ARG A 90 -12.45 7.93 19.42
N LYS A 91 -12.17 8.66 20.52
CA LYS A 91 -12.75 8.30 21.83
C LYS A 91 -14.06 9.01 22.04
N GLU A 92 -15.10 8.21 22.28
CA GLU A 92 -16.36 8.67 22.83
C GLU A 92 -16.52 8.08 24.23
N HIS A 93 -16.24 8.89 25.26
CA HIS A 93 -16.17 8.44 26.65
C HIS A 93 -15.11 7.34 26.86
N GLU A 94 -15.47 6.20 27.46
CA GLU A 94 -14.61 5.03 27.72
C GLU A 94 -14.62 4.02 26.56
N LYS A 95 -15.22 4.37 25.41
CA LYS A 95 -15.35 3.47 24.26
C LYS A 95 -14.56 3.98 23.07
N THR A 96 -14.07 3.03 22.28
CA THR A 96 -13.44 3.30 20.99
C THR A 96 -14.53 3.40 19.92
N ALA A 97 -14.59 4.54 19.23
CA ALA A 97 -15.39 4.74 18.05
C ALA A 97 -14.46 4.73 16.82
N LEU A 98 -14.80 3.94 15.82
CA LEU A 98 -14.08 3.86 14.56
C LEU A 98 -14.92 4.49 13.46
N LYS A 99 -14.43 5.58 12.87
CA LYS A 99 -15.10 6.24 11.76
C LYS A 99 -14.47 5.82 10.44
N ASP A 100 -15.24 5.17 9.57
CA ASP A 100 -14.79 4.77 8.24
C ASP A 100 -14.38 6.02 7.42
N LEU A 101 -13.16 6.00 6.87
CA LEU A 101 -12.60 7.15 6.16
C LEU A 101 -13.34 7.48 4.84
N PHE A 102 -14.03 6.50 4.25
CA PHE A 102 -14.66 6.60 2.94
C PHE A 102 -16.17 6.75 3.04
N SER A 103 -16.84 5.88 3.80
CA SER A 103 -18.30 5.94 3.98
C SER A 103 -18.70 7.00 5.02
N GLY A 104 -17.82 7.29 5.98
CA GLY A 104 -18.09 8.19 7.10
C GLY A 104 -18.96 7.58 8.19
N GLU A 105 -19.28 6.28 8.10
CA GLU A 105 -20.03 5.56 9.13
C GLU A 105 -19.21 5.35 10.40
N ASP A 106 -19.88 5.40 11.55
CA ASP A 106 -19.27 5.24 12.86
C ASP A 106 -19.58 3.85 13.45
N TYR A 107 -18.54 3.17 13.92
CA TYR A 107 -18.59 1.83 14.51
C TYR A 107 -18.11 1.87 15.95
N MET A 108 -19.00 1.59 16.90
CA MET A 108 -18.64 1.49 18.31
C MET A 108 -18.00 0.13 18.59
N ILE A 109 -16.80 0.15 19.15
CA ILE A 109 -16.00 -1.03 19.51
C ILE A 109 -15.81 -1.07 21.03
N ASP A 110 -16.24 -2.19 21.63
CA ASP A 110 -16.33 -2.33 23.09
C ASP A 110 -15.28 -3.26 23.70
N HIS A 111 -14.58 -4.08 22.89
CA HIS A 111 -13.66 -5.12 23.38
C HIS A 111 -12.18 -4.73 23.33
N ILE A 112 -11.83 -3.63 22.67
CA ILE A 112 -10.47 -3.12 22.56
C ILE A 112 -10.44 -1.62 22.88
N ASN A 113 -9.34 -1.15 23.47
CA ASN A 113 -9.11 0.26 23.75
C ASN A 113 -7.92 0.73 22.91
N LEU A 114 -8.22 1.41 21.81
CA LEU A 114 -7.20 1.97 20.92
C LEU A 114 -6.76 3.36 21.39
N GLY A 115 -5.53 3.74 21.04
CA GLY A 115 -5.02 5.09 21.19
C GLY A 115 -5.90 6.12 20.47
N ASN A 116 -5.91 7.36 20.96
CA ASN A 116 -6.52 8.47 20.22
C ASN A 116 -5.61 8.93 19.09
N ASP A 117 -6.17 9.71 18.17
CA ASP A 117 -5.41 10.44 17.15
C ASP A 117 -4.57 9.51 16.27
N GLN A 118 -5.19 8.41 15.84
CA GLN A 118 -4.60 7.45 14.93
C GLN A 118 -5.61 6.93 13.91
N ILE A 119 -5.09 6.32 12.86
CA ILE A 119 -5.84 5.60 11.85
C ILE A 119 -5.59 4.12 12.07
N VAL A 120 -6.60 3.30 11.86
CA VAL A 120 -6.42 1.84 11.87
C VAL A 120 -6.94 1.20 10.61
N SER A 121 -6.18 0.24 10.09
CA SER A 121 -6.69 -0.74 9.13
C SER A 121 -7.18 -1.95 9.91
N ALA A 122 -8.47 -2.24 9.80
CA ALA A 122 -9.10 -3.31 10.57
C ALA A 122 -10.21 -3.98 9.78
N ARG A 123 -10.48 -5.25 10.08
CA ARG A 123 -11.70 -5.93 9.64
C ARG A 123 -12.75 -5.86 10.73
N ILE A 124 -13.88 -5.23 10.42
CA ILE A 124 -15.00 -5.12 11.36
C ILE A 124 -16.07 -6.16 11.02
N VAL A 125 -16.42 -6.98 12.01
CA VAL A 125 -17.54 -7.92 11.97
C VAL A 125 -18.71 -7.35 12.76
N HIS A 126 -19.85 -7.19 12.10
CA HIS A 126 -21.11 -6.86 12.76
C HIS A 126 -21.86 -8.12 13.17
N PHE A 127 -22.08 -8.32 14.47
CA PHE A 127 -22.77 -9.48 15.00
C PHE A 127 -23.58 -9.12 16.26
N GLU A 128 -24.85 -9.54 16.31
CA GLU A 128 -25.76 -9.29 17.44
C GLU A 128 -25.81 -7.82 17.91
N HIS A 129 -25.81 -6.86 16.97
CA HIS A 129 -25.80 -5.41 17.23
C HIS A 129 -24.50 -4.86 17.83
N HIS A 130 -23.45 -5.66 17.88
CA HIS A 130 -22.10 -5.26 18.27
C HIS A 130 -21.16 -5.29 17.07
N ASN A 131 -20.08 -4.50 17.16
CA ASN A 131 -19.01 -4.49 16.17
C ASN A 131 -17.74 -5.02 16.83
N TYR A 132 -17.05 -5.91 16.12
CA TYR A 132 -15.82 -6.55 16.58
C TYR A 132 -14.73 -6.35 15.55
N ILE A 133 -13.52 -6.04 16.01
CA ILE A 133 -12.31 -6.11 15.20
C ILE A 133 -11.83 -7.55 15.31
N VAL A 134 -11.58 -8.18 14.17
CA VAL A 134 -11.03 -9.54 14.10
C VAL A 134 -9.82 -9.56 13.17
N GLY A 135 -8.91 -10.50 13.42
CA GLY A 135 -7.70 -10.64 12.62
C GLY A 135 -6.69 -9.52 12.85
N ASP A 136 -5.90 -9.25 11.82
CA ASP A 136 -4.79 -8.31 11.90
C ASP A 136 -5.32 -6.89 12.18
N LEU A 137 -4.56 -6.12 12.95
CA LEU A 137 -4.83 -4.71 13.22
C LEU A 137 -3.55 -3.95 12.94
N PHE A 138 -3.66 -2.92 12.11
CA PHE A 138 -2.51 -2.08 11.79
C PHE A 138 -2.83 -0.65 12.17
N GLU A 139 -2.01 -0.12 13.07
CA GLU A 139 -2.13 1.22 13.62
C GLU A 139 -1.18 2.15 12.87
N MET A 140 -1.68 3.32 12.48
CA MET A 140 -0.95 4.32 11.70
C MET A 140 -1.21 5.70 12.30
N GLU A 141 -0.23 6.58 12.20
CA GLU A 141 -0.36 7.94 12.73
C GLU A 141 -1.40 8.76 11.96
N MET A 142 -2.15 9.62 12.67
CA MET A 142 -3.20 10.45 12.07
C MET A 142 -2.69 11.36 10.94
N GLN A 143 -1.41 11.74 10.97
CA GLN A 143 -0.82 12.58 9.93
C GLN A 143 -0.94 11.99 8.52
N TYR A 144 -1.04 10.66 8.40
CA TYR A 144 -1.16 10.00 7.09
C TYR A 144 -2.59 10.01 6.52
N LYS A 145 -3.60 10.49 7.27
CA LYS A 145 -5.02 10.29 6.93
C LYS A 145 -5.38 10.83 5.56
N ASP A 146 -5.03 12.08 5.31
CA ASP A 146 -5.49 12.78 4.13
C ASP A 146 -4.75 12.26 2.88
N SER A 147 -3.46 11.93 3.01
CA SER A 147 -2.65 11.33 1.94
C SER A 147 -3.14 9.93 1.56
N ILE A 148 -3.38 9.05 2.55
CA ILE A 148 -3.94 7.71 2.31
C ILE A 148 -5.29 7.82 1.62
N LYS A 149 -6.16 8.69 2.13
CA LYS A 149 -7.51 8.86 1.60
C LYS A 149 -7.47 9.36 0.16
N LYS A 150 -6.62 10.36 -0.14
CA LYS A 150 -6.43 10.91 -1.48
C LYS A 150 -5.94 9.82 -2.44
N TYR A 151 -4.85 9.12 -2.10
CA TYR A 151 -4.29 8.04 -2.91
C TYR A 151 -5.34 6.99 -3.28
N LEU A 152 -6.07 6.45 -2.28
CA LEU A 152 -7.06 5.39 -2.53
C LEU A 152 -8.28 5.89 -3.33
N LEU A 153 -8.68 7.16 -3.16
CA LEU A 153 -9.73 7.77 -3.99
C LEU A 153 -9.25 8.00 -5.43
N ASP A 154 -7.99 8.36 -5.63
CA ASP A 154 -7.41 8.52 -6.96
C ASP A 154 -7.29 7.17 -7.69
N GLN A 155 -6.88 6.10 -6.99
CA GLN A 155 -6.92 4.73 -7.51
C GLN A 155 -8.36 4.33 -7.92
N TYR A 156 -9.36 4.64 -7.08
CA TYR A 156 -10.76 4.42 -7.41
C TYR A 156 -11.20 5.20 -8.67
N ASN A 157 -10.85 6.48 -8.76
CA ASN A 157 -11.21 7.31 -9.92
C ASN A 157 -10.57 6.80 -11.22
N GLN A 158 -9.33 6.34 -11.16
CA GLN A 158 -8.64 5.70 -12.29
C GLN A 158 -9.34 4.40 -12.68
N TYR A 159 -9.70 3.56 -11.71
CA TYR A 159 -10.43 2.32 -11.95
C TYR A 159 -11.79 2.57 -12.61
N VAL A 160 -12.58 3.53 -12.10
CA VAL A 160 -13.88 3.90 -12.67
C VAL A 160 -13.74 4.41 -14.11
N THR A 161 -12.66 5.14 -14.40
CA THR A 161 -12.37 5.64 -15.75
C THR A 161 -12.08 4.49 -16.71
N ALA A 162 -11.35 3.45 -16.27
CA ALA A 162 -10.95 2.32 -17.10
C ALA A 162 -12.04 1.24 -17.25
N PHE A 163 -12.81 0.97 -16.19
CA PHE A 163 -13.71 -0.20 -16.12
C PHE A 163 -15.20 0.16 -15.96
N GLY A 164 -15.53 1.44 -15.80
CA GLY A 164 -16.91 1.93 -15.66
C GLY A 164 -17.36 2.15 -14.22
N LEU A 165 -18.63 2.55 -14.06
CA LEU A 165 -19.20 2.89 -12.75
C LEU A 165 -19.24 1.66 -11.82
N THR A 166 -18.62 1.79 -10.65
CA THR A 166 -18.68 0.84 -9.53
C THR A 166 -18.83 1.61 -8.22
N THR A 167 -19.21 0.95 -7.12
CA THR A 167 -19.18 1.60 -5.80
C THR A 167 -17.78 1.54 -5.19
N LEU A 168 -17.46 2.44 -4.25
CA LEU A 168 -16.22 2.36 -3.46
C LEU A 168 -16.11 1.02 -2.71
N ASP A 169 -17.23 0.57 -2.16
CA ASP A 169 -17.37 -0.72 -1.49
C ASP A 169 -16.96 -1.90 -2.37
N ASP A 170 -17.48 -1.95 -3.60
CA ASP A 170 -17.13 -2.99 -4.56
C ASP A 170 -15.66 -2.85 -5.00
N PHE A 171 -15.19 -1.61 -5.23
CA PHE A 171 -13.80 -1.35 -5.59
C PHE A 171 -12.83 -1.87 -4.54
N PHE A 172 -13.04 -1.56 -3.26
CA PHE A 172 -12.17 -2.05 -2.19
C PHE A 172 -12.30 -3.55 -1.96
N ASP A 173 -13.45 -4.16 -2.24
CA ASP A 173 -13.61 -5.61 -2.15
C ASP A 173 -12.80 -6.36 -3.23
N TYR A 174 -12.76 -5.83 -4.46
CA TYR A 174 -11.94 -6.37 -5.56
C TYR A 174 -10.45 -5.99 -5.46
N ASN A 175 -10.15 -4.80 -4.95
CA ASN A 175 -8.80 -4.24 -4.89
C ASN A 175 -8.28 -4.11 -3.45
N ALA A 176 -8.72 -5.01 -2.56
CA ALA A 176 -8.35 -4.95 -1.13
C ALA A 176 -6.83 -4.97 -0.88
N HIS A 177 -6.05 -5.54 -1.79
CA HIS A 177 -4.59 -5.50 -1.76
C HIS A 177 -4.03 -4.06 -1.72
N LEU A 178 -4.75 -3.06 -2.24
CA LEU A 178 -4.33 -1.66 -2.16
C LEU A 178 -4.32 -1.12 -0.73
N ILE A 179 -5.23 -1.58 0.14
CA ILE A 179 -5.22 -1.19 1.56
C ILE A 179 -3.96 -1.74 2.22
N TYR A 180 -3.63 -3.00 1.97
CA TYR A 180 -2.39 -3.62 2.48
C TYR A 180 -1.14 -2.95 1.89
N LYS A 181 -1.15 -2.59 0.60
CA LYS A 181 -0.06 -1.82 -0.05
C LYS A 181 0.24 -0.53 0.70
N VAL A 182 -0.80 0.24 1.02
CA VAL A 182 -0.64 1.50 1.76
C VAL A 182 0.01 1.25 3.12
N MET A 183 -0.33 0.14 3.78
CA MET A 183 0.21 -0.21 5.08
C MET A 183 1.66 -0.65 4.98
N GLY A 184 2.03 -1.44 3.96
CA GLY A 184 3.41 -1.78 3.65
C GLY A 184 4.27 -0.53 3.41
N ILE A 185 3.79 0.40 2.58
CA ILE A 185 4.47 1.69 2.34
C ILE A 185 4.66 2.45 3.65
N ILE A 186 3.62 2.57 4.48
CA ILE A 186 3.73 3.31 5.75
C ILE A 186 4.68 2.62 6.71
N ASN A 187 4.65 1.29 6.81
CA ASN A 187 5.58 0.54 7.66
C ASN A 187 7.02 0.75 7.21
N THR A 188 7.32 0.58 5.91
CA THR A 188 8.65 0.84 5.34
C THR A 188 9.08 2.28 5.60
N VAL A 189 8.19 3.25 5.35
CA VAL A 189 8.45 4.66 5.63
C VAL A 189 8.71 4.89 7.11
N SER A 190 7.94 4.32 8.02
CA SER A 190 8.12 4.46 9.46
C SER A 190 9.41 3.80 9.96
N GLU A 191 9.80 2.66 9.40
CA GLU A 191 11.04 1.96 9.73
C GLU A 191 12.28 2.70 9.21
N GLU A 192 12.24 3.18 7.97
CA GLU A 192 13.32 3.96 7.37
C GLU A 192 13.48 5.34 8.01
N ASN A 193 12.37 5.94 8.45
CA ASN A 193 12.32 7.28 9.06
C ASN A 193 12.20 7.25 10.59
N ALA A 194 12.52 6.13 11.25
CA ALA A 194 12.58 6.02 12.72
C ALA A 194 13.58 7.01 13.38
N TYR A 195 14.28 7.81 12.58
CA TYR A 195 15.22 8.85 13.01
C TYR A 195 14.90 10.28 12.55
N ASP A 196 13.88 10.56 11.74
CA ASP A 196 13.54 11.94 11.34
C ASP A 196 12.02 12.15 11.08
N ASP A 197 11.43 13.13 11.78
CA ASP A 197 9.98 13.36 11.95
C ASP A 197 9.24 13.93 10.71
N ALA A 198 9.83 13.95 9.51
CA ALA A 198 9.14 14.44 8.30
C ALA A 198 9.71 13.84 7.00
N LEU A 199 8.87 13.12 6.25
CA LEU A 199 9.22 12.58 4.94
C LEU A 199 9.38 13.70 3.91
N MET A 200 10.60 13.86 3.38
CA MET A 200 10.98 14.87 2.40
C MET A 200 11.67 14.18 1.22
N LEU A 201 10.96 14.05 0.09
CA LEU A 201 11.54 13.60 -1.17
C LEU A 201 11.99 14.82 -1.97
N TYR A 202 13.26 14.87 -2.34
CA TYR A 202 13.82 15.94 -3.13
C TYR A 202 13.77 15.55 -4.61
N GLN A 203 12.86 16.17 -5.35
CA GLN A 203 12.69 15.96 -6.77
C GLN A 203 13.33 17.10 -7.57
N THR A 204 14.17 16.76 -8.54
CA THR A 204 14.62 17.72 -9.56
C THR A 204 14.15 17.28 -10.94
N THR A 205 13.41 18.15 -11.62
CA THR A 205 12.88 17.92 -12.96
C THR A 205 13.78 18.52 -14.03
N TYR A 206 14.04 17.74 -15.08
CA TYR A 206 14.74 18.17 -16.28
C TYR A 206 13.89 17.87 -17.51
N ALA A 207 13.95 18.74 -18.52
CA ALA A 207 13.35 18.53 -19.84
C ALA A 207 14.44 18.07 -20.81
N PHE A 208 14.11 17.15 -21.72
CA PHE A 208 15.03 16.72 -22.76
C PHE A 208 14.39 16.74 -24.16
N LYS A 209 15.21 17.04 -25.18
CA LYS A 209 14.78 17.11 -26.60
C LYS A 209 15.44 16.08 -27.50
N CYS A 210 16.45 15.38 -27.00
CA CYS A 210 17.14 14.32 -27.72
C CYS A 210 16.30 13.02 -27.74
N ALA A 211 16.71 12.05 -28.55
CA ALA A 211 16.14 10.71 -28.50
C ALA A 211 16.41 10.06 -27.14
N GLN A 212 15.49 9.23 -26.64
CA GLN A 212 15.59 8.61 -25.31
C GLN A 212 16.87 7.79 -25.14
N ASP A 213 17.29 7.02 -26.15
CA ASP A 213 18.56 6.27 -26.13
C ASP A 213 19.77 7.19 -25.95
N ALA A 214 19.76 8.38 -26.58
CA ALA A 214 20.84 9.35 -26.45
C ALA A 214 20.84 10.07 -25.09
N LEU A 215 19.67 10.17 -24.43
CA LEU A 215 19.59 10.60 -23.03
C LEU A 215 20.19 9.54 -22.11
N TYR A 216 19.82 8.28 -22.30
CA TYR A 216 20.37 7.16 -21.55
C TYR A 216 21.90 7.12 -21.61
N ASP A 217 22.47 7.18 -22.82
CA ASP A 217 23.91 7.21 -23.02
C ASP A 217 24.57 8.36 -22.25
N GLN A 218 23.94 9.54 -22.21
CA GLN A 218 24.44 10.68 -21.44
C GLN A 218 24.36 10.44 -19.93
N LEU A 219 23.26 9.89 -19.42
CA LEU A 219 23.10 9.57 -17.99
C LEU A 219 24.09 8.50 -17.53
N MET A 220 24.39 7.51 -18.37
CA MET A 220 25.40 6.48 -18.08
C MET A 220 26.84 7.02 -18.01
N THR A 221 27.08 8.27 -18.44
CA THR A 221 28.40 8.93 -18.33
C THR A 221 28.58 9.74 -17.04
N LEU A 222 27.59 9.75 -16.15
CA LEU A 222 27.72 10.36 -14.84
C LEU A 222 28.96 9.82 -14.11
N LYS A 223 29.59 10.68 -13.30
CA LYS A 223 30.78 10.28 -12.54
C LYS A 223 30.50 9.19 -11.50
N SER A 224 29.26 9.14 -11.05
CA SER A 224 28.73 8.10 -10.16
C SER A 224 28.24 6.91 -10.99
N PRO A 225 28.45 5.65 -10.55
CA PRO A 225 27.89 4.49 -11.22
C PRO A 225 26.37 4.59 -11.35
N VAL A 226 25.86 4.26 -12.54
CA VAL A 226 24.43 4.25 -12.84
C VAL A 226 24.04 2.85 -13.31
N TYR A 227 22.96 2.32 -12.76
CA TYR A 227 22.42 1.00 -13.09
C TYR A 227 20.99 1.14 -13.60
N ALA A 228 20.65 0.45 -14.67
CA ALA A 228 19.27 0.29 -15.13
C ALA A 228 18.70 -0.99 -14.53
N ASP A 229 17.46 -0.95 -14.04
CA ASP A 229 16.76 -2.18 -13.63
C ASP A 229 16.43 -3.03 -14.88
N GLU A 230 16.58 -4.35 -14.80
CA GLU A 230 16.60 -5.22 -15.99
C GLU A 230 15.21 -5.53 -16.58
N ASP A 231 14.12 -5.23 -15.87
CA ASP A 231 12.76 -5.64 -16.27
C ASP A 231 11.75 -4.45 -16.30
N ASP A 232 11.60 -3.86 -17.49
CA ASP A 232 10.44 -3.11 -18.01
C ASP A 232 10.00 -1.72 -17.47
N GLU A 233 10.79 -1.02 -16.65
CA GLU A 233 10.65 0.44 -16.46
C GLU A 233 11.98 1.21 -16.57
N PRO A 234 12.01 2.43 -17.15
CA PRO A 234 13.23 3.19 -17.40
C PRO A 234 13.76 3.90 -16.15
N ILE A 235 13.86 3.20 -15.02
CA ILE A 235 14.39 3.74 -13.77
C ILE A 235 15.89 3.46 -13.71
N LEU A 236 16.68 4.52 -13.52
CA LEU A 236 18.12 4.44 -13.32
C LEU A 236 18.48 4.73 -11.87
N ARG A 237 19.25 3.85 -11.24
CA ARG A 237 19.77 4.07 -9.87
C ARG A 237 21.18 4.63 -9.92
N VAL A 238 21.41 5.74 -9.24
CA VAL A 238 22.71 6.39 -9.12
C VAL A 238 23.34 6.05 -7.77
N MET A 239 24.54 5.48 -7.80
CA MET A 239 25.28 5.06 -6.62
C MET A 239 26.38 6.06 -6.27
N ASN A 240 26.62 6.24 -4.98
CA ASN A 240 27.86 6.82 -4.47
C ASN A 240 28.45 5.86 -3.45
N ASP A 241 29.65 5.37 -3.72
CA ASP A 241 30.24 4.21 -3.05
C ASP A 241 29.26 3.01 -3.06
N ASP A 242 28.82 2.54 -1.90
CA ASP A 242 27.93 1.39 -1.73
C ASP A 242 26.47 1.81 -1.42
N THR A 243 26.13 3.08 -1.61
CA THR A 243 24.81 3.65 -1.29
C THR A 243 24.10 4.22 -2.51
N ILE A 244 22.80 3.93 -2.65
CA ILE A 244 21.92 4.59 -3.64
C ILE A 244 21.71 6.03 -3.16
N ILE A 245 22.09 7.00 -4.00
CA ILE A 245 21.90 8.42 -3.71
C ILE A 245 20.74 9.03 -4.47
N ALA A 246 20.33 8.41 -5.58
CA ALA A 246 19.17 8.87 -6.32
C ALA A 246 18.59 7.82 -7.26
N GLU A 247 17.33 8.01 -7.62
CA GLU A 247 16.68 7.32 -8.74
C GLU A 247 16.34 8.35 -9.83
N ILE A 248 16.50 7.94 -11.09
CA ILE A 248 16.17 8.76 -12.26
C ILE A 248 15.05 8.08 -13.03
N GLU A 249 13.89 8.71 -13.05
CA GLU A 249 12.72 8.25 -13.80
C GLU A 249 12.61 9.04 -15.11
N ILE A 250 12.53 8.35 -16.24
CA ILE A 250 12.43 8.97 -17.55
C ILE A 250 11.00 8.82 -18.08
N THR A 251 10.35 9.95 -18.36
CA THR A 251 8.99 10.01 -18.91
C THR A 251 8.95 10.89 -20.16
N ASN A 252 7.85 10.90 -20.91
CA ASN A 252 7.75 11.57 -22.22
C ASN A 252 8.25 13.03 -22.23
N GLY A 253 9.51 13.25 -22.65
CA GLY A 253 10.17 14.55 -22.78
C GLY A 253 10.73 15.16 -21.48
N MET A 254 10.64 14.44 -20.35
CA MET A 254 11.13 14.88 -19.04
C MET A 254 11.83 13.73 -18.31
N PHE A 255 12.77 14.04 -17.43
CA PHE A 255 13.22 13.07 -16.44
C PHE A 255 13.32 13.71 -15.06
N TYR A 256 13.13 12.87 -14.05
CA TYR A 256 13.05 13.26 -12.65
C TYR A 256 14.21 12.61 -11.90
N VAL A 257 14.93 13.39 -11.11
CA VAL A 257 15.94 12.89 -10.19
C VAL A 257 15.37 12.96 -8.78
N LEU A 258 15.23 11.81 -8.13
CA LEU A 258 14.57 11.61 -6.85
C LEU A 258 15.62 11.26 -5.79
N CYS A 259 15.67 12.02 -4.69
CA CYS A 259 16.61 11.82 -3.59
C CYS A 259 15.88 11.84 -2.24
N ASN A 260 16.23 10.93 -1.33
CA ASN A 260 15.58 10.81 -0.01
C ASN A 260 16.15 11.77 1.04
N ASP A 261 17.21 12.53 0.71
CA ASP A 261 17.73 13.58 1.58
C ASP A 261 18.34 14.75 0.80
N GLU A 262 18.43 15.89 1.48
CA GLU A 262 18.91 17.16 0.90
C GLU A 262 20.35 17.05 0.40
N LYS A 263 21.21 16.32 1.12
CA LYS A 263 22.62 16.20 0.80
C LYS A 263 22.82 15.41 -0.49
N HIS A 264 22.08 14.32 -0.67
CA HIS A 264 22.07 13.57 -1.92
C HIS A 264 21.52 14.40 -3.08
N SER A 265 20.49 15.21 -2.85
CA SER A 265 19.97 16.16 -3.84
C SER A 265 21.05 17.17 -4.27
N GLU A 266 21.80 17.74 -3.33
CA GLU A 266 22.93 18.63 -3.65
C GLU A 266 24.03 17.93 -4.46
N VAL A 267 24.36 16.69 -4.12
CA VAL A 267 25.33 15.87 -4.88
C VAL A 267 24.82 15.64 -6.30
N MET A 268 23.55 15.27 -6.46
CA MET A 268 22.95 15.04 -7.76
C MET A 268 22.89 16.30 -8.63
N LEU A 269 22.54 17.45 -8.07
CA LEU A 269 22.60 18.72 -8.80
C LEU A 269 24.01 19.02 -9.33
N ALA A 270 25.04 18.71 -8.54
CA ALA A 270 26.44 18.86 -8.97
C ALA A 270 26.82 17.83 -10.06
N LEU A 271 26.33 16.59 -9.97
CA LEU A 271 26.56 15.53 -10.95
C LEU A 271 25.86 15.78 -12.29
N MET A 272 24.66 16.37 -12.27
CA MET A 272 23.85 16.66 -13.46
C MET A 272 24.32 17.91 -14.21
N LYS A 273 24.97 18.85 -13.52
CA LYS A 273 25.42 20.13 -14.09
C LYS A 273 26.23 20.01 -15.40
N PRO A 274 27.14 19.04 -15.58
CA PRO A 274 27.88 18.86 -16.83
C PRO A 274 27.03 18.37 -18.00
N LEU A 275 25.86 17.76 -17.73
CA LEU A 275 24.95 17.25 -18.76
C LEU A 275 24.03 18.36 -19.30
N LEU A 276 23.89 19.48 -18.59
CA LEU A 276 23.02 20.59 -18.99
C LEU A 276 23.52 21.27 -20.27
N ASN A 277 22.65 21.34 -21.28
CA ASN A 277 22.94 21.93 -22.58
C ASN A 277 21.63 22.38 -23.27
N GLU A 278 21.64 22.61 -24.59
CA GLU A 278 20.44 23.01 -25.34
C GLU A 278 19.39 21.89 -25.46
N GLU A 279 19.82 20.64 -25.33
CA GLU A 279 18.99 19.44 -25.39
C GLU A 279 18.47 19.00 -24.02
N ILE A 280 19.23 19.17 -22.93
CA ILE A 280 18.87 18.83 -21.55
C ILE A 280 18.83 20.10 -20.70
N VAL A 281 17.65 20.46 -20.21
CA VAL A 281 17.40 21.74 -19.53
C VAL A 281 16.81 21.49 -18.14
N PHE A 282 17.39 22.14 -17.13
CA PHE A 282 16.81 22.19 -15.79
C PHE A 282 15.46 22.92 -15.79
N VAL A 283 14.46 22.34 -15.15
CA VAL A 283 13.10 22.92 -15.07
C VAL A 283 12.84 23.48 -13.68
N LYS A 284 12.89 22.62 -12.66
CA LYS A 284 12.64 22.99 -11.26
C LYS A 284 13.23 21.95 -10.30
N SER A 285 13.49 22.38 -9.07
CA SER A 285 13.66 21.49 -7.91
C SER A 285 12.56 21.79 -6.91
N GLU A 286 12.01 20.76 -6.32
CA GLU A 286 10.97 20.84 -5.32
C GLU A 286 11.20 19.78 -4.24
N THR A 287 10.76 20.08 -3.03
CA THR A 287 10.69 19.10 -1.97
C THR A 287 9.24 18.65 -1.89
N LEU A 288 9.03 17.38 -2.16
CA LEU A 288 7.76 16.68 -2.10
C LEU A 288 7.65 16.07 -0.71
N THR A 289 6.53 16.33 -0.07
CA THR A 289 6.14 15.61 1.15
C THR A 289 5.38 14.34 0.76
N LEU A 290 5.10 13.46 1.73
CA LEU A 290 4.24 12.31 1.48
C LEU A 290 2.87 12.71 0.88
N GLU A 291 2.34 13.90 1.23
CA GLU A 291 1.10 14.45 0.66
C GLU A 291 1.20 14.76 -0.84
N ASP A 292 2.41 14.99 -1.34
CA ASP A 292 2.69 15.29 -2.75
C ASP A 292 3.00 14.02 -3.56
N ILE A 293 3.49 12.97 -2.90
CA ILE A 293 3.85 11.67 -3.50
C ILE A 293 2.62 10.74 -3.61
N LEU A 294 1.70 10.82 -2.64
CA LEU A 294 0.42 10.09 -2.61
C LEU A 294 -0.72 10.85 -3.31
#